data_AF-A5ULU7-F1
#
_entry.id   AF-A5ULU7-F1
#
_cell.length_a   1.000
_cell.length_b   1.000
_cell.length_c   1.000
_cell.angle_alpha   90.00
_cell.angle_beta   90.00
_cell.angle_gamma   90.00
#
_symmetry.space_group_name_H-M   'P 1'
#
loop_
_entity.id
_entity.type
_entity.pdbx_description
1 polymer ?
#
loop_
_entity_poly.entity_id
_entity_poly.type
_entity_poly.pdbx_seq_one_letter_code
_entity_poly.pdbx_strand_id
1 'polypeptide(L)'
;MPVIEKTKDSKRKIKQLYDSDSVLFEETLLVSNNIKYSICFVPKAEVYDVIIEDFENNFTKYQVFHKLSPSTLKYFNLLKGESYLDDFGNEFKCISHTIEY
;
A
#
# COMPACT_ATOMS: atom_id res chain seq x y z
N MET A 1 12.49 14.70 -1.28
CA MET A 1 12.79 13.49 -2.07
C MET A 1 11.71 13.33 -3.11
N PRO A 2 12.01 12.85 -4.33
CA PRO A 2 11.00 12.75 -5.39
C PRO A 2 9.99 11.63 -5.06
N VAL A 3 8.71 11.92 -5.27
CA VAL A 3 7.61 10.98 -5.06
C VAL A 3 6.83 10.83 -6.36
N ILE A 4 6.37 9.62 -6.66
CA ILE A 4 5.49 9.34 -7.80
C ILE A 4 4.28 8.52 -7.34
N GLU A 5 3.10 8.89 -7.84
CA GLU A 5 1.87 8.14 -7.62
C GLU A 5 1.77 6.96 -8.58
N LYS A 6 1.40 5.77 -8.09
CA LYS A 6 1.12 4.57 -8.88
C LYS A 6 -0.29 4.64 -9.46
N THR A 7 -0.33 5.02 -10.72
CA THR A 7 -1.50 5.06 -11.57
C THR A 7 -1.25 4.16 -12.78
N LYS A 8 -2.20 4.06 -13.70
CA LYS A 8 -1.98 3.31 -14.96
C LYS A 8 -0.84 3.90 -15.79
N ASP A 9 -0.72 5.23 -15.80
CA ASP A 9 0.24 5.96 -16.65
C ASP A 9 1.68 5.89 -16.11
N SER A 10 1.84 5.83 -14.78
CA SER A 10 3.17 5.82 -14.15
C SER A 10 3.79 4.43 -14.04
N LYS A 11 3.06 3.34 -14.33
CA LYS A 11 3.54 1.95 -14.20
C LYS A 11 4.89 1.72 -14.87
N ARG A 12 5.09 2.25 -16.08
CA ARG A 12 6.36 2.08 -16.82
C ARG A 12 7.53 2.74 -16.09
N LYS A 13 7.33 3.96 -15.60
CA LYS A 13 8.37 4.70 -14.85
C LYS A 13 8.67 4.02 -13.51
N ILE A 14 7.64 3.56 -12.80
CA ILE A 14 7.82 2.84 -11.53
C ILE A 14 8.62 1.56 -11.72
N LYS A 15 8.33 0.79 -12.78
CA LYS A 15 9.14 -0.39 -13.12
C LYS A 15 10.62 -0.03 -13.32
N GLN A 16 10.91 1.05 -14.04
CA GLN A 16 12.29 1.51 -14.25
C GLN A 16 12.99 1.86 -12.94
N LEU A 17 12.28 2.46 -11.97
CA LEU A 17 12.84 2.80 -10.66
C LEU A 17 13.19 1.56 -9.82
N TYR A 18 12.37 0.51 -9.91
CA TYR A 18 12.66 -0.79 -9.30
C TYR A 18 13.85 -1.47 -9.98
N ASP A 19 13.86 -1.48 -11.32
CA ASP A 19 14.95 -2.08 -12.10
C ASP A 19 16.31 -1.36 -11.85
N SER A 20 16.29 -0.08 -11.45
CA SER A 20 17.48 0.72 -11.11
C SER A 20 17.82 0.77 -9.62
N ASP A 21 17.17 -0.04 -8.78
CA ASP A 21 17.36 -0.06 -7.31
C ASP A 21 17.28 1.34 -6.66
N SER A 22 16.43 2.21 -7.21
CA SER A 22 16.28 3.59 -6.75
C SER A 22 15.15 3.75 -5.73
N VAL A 23 14.23 2.78 -5.65
CA VAL A 23 13.08 2.85 -4.74
C VAL A 23 13.52 2.75 -3.28
N LEU A 24 13.09 3.73 -2.49
CA LEU A 24 13.30 3.77 -1.05
C LEU A 24 12.15 3.09 -0.31
N PHE A 25 10.90 3.42 -0.67
CA PHE A 25 9.72 2.70 -0.22
C PHE A 25 8.53 2.89 -1.18
N GLU A 26 7.58 1.94 -1.12
CA GLU A 26 6.28 1.98 -1.79
C GLU A 26 5.18 1.89 -0.75
N GLU A 27 4.32 2.90 -0.66
CA GLU A 27 3.22 2.95 0.31
C GLU A 27 1.87 2.94 -0.40
N THR A 28 0.95 2.10 0.07
CA THR A 28 -0.46 2.13 -0.31
C THR A 28 -1.31 2.52 0.89
N LEU A 29 -2.17 3.54 0.71
CA LEU A 29 -3.14 4.00 1.69
C LEU A 29 -4.56 3.67 1.23
N LEU A 30 -5.26 2.89 2.05
CA LEU A 30 -6.62 2.44 1.77
C LEU A 30 -7.56 2.88 2.88
N VAL A 31 -8.81 3.10 2.51
CA VAL A 31 -9.89 3.42 3.46
C VAL A 31 -11.10 2.53 3.20
N SER A 32 -11.73 2.07 4.27
CA SER A 32 -13.02 1.38 4.24
C SER A 32 -13.80 1.78 5.50
N ASN A 33 -14.93 2.47 5.35
CA ASN A 33 -15.73 2.98 6.47
C ASN A 33 -14.86 3.67 7.54
N ASN A 34 -14.73 3.06 8.73
CA ASN A 34 -13.98 3.56 9.88
C ASN A 34 -12.54 3.02 9.96
N ILE A 35 -12.08 2.30 8.93
CA ILE A 35 -10.76 1.66 8.89
C ILE A 35 -9.88 2.38 7.88
N LYS A 36 -8.67 2.74 8.32
CA LYS A 36 -7.56 3.14 7.43
C LYS A 36 -6.47 2.09 7.48
N TYR A 37 -5.99 1.72 6.30
CA TYR A 37 -5.01 0.67 6.11
C TYR A 37 -3.82 1.24 5.34
N SER A 38 -2.66 1.37 5.99
CA SER A 38 -1.39 1.70 5.34
C SER A 38 -0.53 0.44 5.21
N ILE A 39 0.01 0.23 4.02
CA ILE A 39 0.96 -0.85 3.72
C ILE A 39 2.17 -0.20 3.04
N CYS A 40 3.30 -0.17 3.72
CA CYS A 40 4.57 0.38 3.23
C CYS A 40 5.57 -0.76 3.01
N PHE A 41 6.12 -0.88 1.80
CA PHE A 41 7.16 -1.82 1.46
C PHE A 41 8.51 -1.09 1.37
N VAL A 42 9.53 -1.62 2.06
CA VAL A 42 10.90 -1.09 2.03
C VAL A 42 11.80 -2.10 1.31
N PRO A 43 12.12 -1.90 0.01
CA PRO A 43 12.79 -2.92 -0.79
C PRO A 43 14.16 -3.34 -0.24
N LYS A 44 14.97 -2.39 0.23
CA LYS A 44 16.32 -2.67 0.77
C LYS A 44 16.34 -3.56 2.01
N ALA A 45 15.25 -3.58 2.75
CA ALA A 45 15.09 -4.40 3.94
C ALA A 45 14.18 -5.62 3.70
N GLU A 46 13.54 -5.71 2.52
CA GLU A 46 12.58 -6.76 2.17
C GLU A 46 11.49 -6.96 3.24
N VAL A 47 10.93 -5.84 3.72
CA VAL A 47 9.89 -5.81 4.75
C VAL A 47 8.71 -4.94 4.34
N TYR A 48 7.56 -5.35 4.82
CA TYR A 48 6.32 -4.59 4.79
C TYR A 48 5.98 -4.13 6.20
N ASP A 49 5.85 -2.82 6.37
CA ASP A 49 5.27 -2.19 7.54
C ASP A 49 3.79 -1.94 7.28
N VAL A 50 2.95 -2.44 8.17
CA VAL A 50 1.51 -2.53 7.98
C VAL A 50 0.82 -1.91 9.18
N ILE A 51 0.06 -0.85 8.92
CA ILE A 51 -0.67 -0.08 9.95
C ILE A 51 -2.17 -0.18 9.65
N ILE A 52 -2.93 -0.63 10.64
CA ILE A 52 -4.39 -0.66 10.60
C ILE A 52 -4.90 0.26 11.70
N GLU A 53 -5.62 1.31 11.32
CA GLU A 53 -6.29 2.23 12.23
C GLU A 53 -7.80 1.97 12.13
N ASP A 54 -8.43 1.67 13.26
CA ASP A 54 -9.88 1.60 13.42
C ASP A 54 -10.31 2.80 14.28
N PHE A 55 -10.93 3.78 13.64
CA PHE A 55 -11.36 5.02 14.27
C PHE A 55 -12.60 4.86 15.14
N GLU A 56 -13.42 3.84 14.90
CA GLU A 56 -14.63 3.57 15.70
C GLU A 56 -14.25 3.00 17.06
N ASN A 57 -13.27 2.08 17.07
CA ASN A 57 -12.78 1.44 18.29
C ASN A 57 -11.57 2.15 18.92
N ASN A 58 -11.11 3.26 18.32
CA ASN A 58 -9.90 4.00 18.71
C ASN A 58 -8.69 3.06 18.89
N PHE A 59 -8.48 2.21 17.88
CA PHE A 59 -7.50 1.14 17.91
C PHE A 59 -6.50 1.30 16.76
N THR A 60 -5.22 1.13 17.06
CA THR A 60 -4.15 1.12 16.04
C THR A 60 -3.30 -0.12 16.21
N LYS A 61 -3.10 -0.84 15.11
CA LYS A 61 -2.27 -2.04 15.04
C LYS A 61 -1.09 -1.80 14.12
N TYR A 62 0.10 -2.11 14.62
CA TYR A 62 1.36 -2.08 13.87
C TYR A 62 1.87 -3.50 13.68
N GLN A 63 2.18 -3.88 12.45
CA GLN A 63 2.72 -5.21 12.13
C GLN A 63 3.81 -5.11 11.07
N VAL A 64 4.85 -5.93 11.20
CA VAL A 64 5.93 -6.05 10.22
C VAL A 64 5.88 -7.45 9.62
N PHE A 65 5.99 -7.54 8.29
CA PHE A 65 5.98 -8.80 7.57
C PHE A 65 7.10 -8.85 6.53
N HIS A 66 7.81 -9.97 6.41
CA HIS A 66 8.66 -10.24 5.23
C HIS A 66 7.84 -10.68 4.01
N LYS A 67 6.60 -11.10 4.23
CA LYS A 67 5.70 -11.55 3.16
C LYS A 67 4.26 -11.26 3.54
N LEU A 68 3.55 -10.54 2.66
CA LEU A 68 2.12 -10.30 2.80
C LEU A 68 1.30 -11.57 2.53
N SER A 69 0.15 -11.66 3.19
CA SER A 69 -0.88 -12.63 2.84
C SER A 69 -1.44 -12.34 1.43
N PRO A 70 -2.05 -13.31 0.73
CA PRO A 70 -2.63 -13.08 -0.58
C PRO A 70 -3.68 -11.94 -0.60
N SER A 71 -4.48 -11.80 0.45
CA SER A 71 -5.48 -10.73 0.57
C SER A 71 -4.81 -9.36 0.77
N THR A 72 -3.85 -9.26 1.69
CA THR A 72 -3.11 -8.01 1.92
C THR A 72 -2.28 -7.61 0.70
N LEU A 73 -1.75 -8.59 -0.05
CA LEU A 73 -1.04 -8.34 -1.30
C LEU A 73 -1.96 -7.77 -2.39
N LYS A 74 -3.23 -8.17 -2.45
CA LYS A 74 -4.21 -7.54 -3.36
C LYS A 74 -4.40 -6.07 -3.01
N TYR A 75 -4.54 -5.74 -1.72
CA TYR A 75 -4.66 -4.36 -1.25
C TYR A 75 -3.46 -3.51 -1.67
N PHE A 76 -2.25 -4.02 -1.43
CA PHE A 76 -1.01 -3.35 -1.82
C PHE A 76 -0.88 -3.14 -3.34
N ASN A 77 -1.49 -3.99 -4.17
CA ASN A 77 -1.36 -3.86 -5.63
C ASN A 77 -2.40 -2.94 -6.29
N LEU A 78 -3.33 -2.37 -5.51
CA LEU A 78 -4.31 -1.43 -6.03
C LEU A 78 -3.62 -0.16 -6.55
N LEU A 79 -4.12 0.36 -7.67
CA LEU A 79 -3.74 1.68 -8.14
C LEU A 79 -4.55 2.74 -7.39
N LYS A 80 -4.05 3.97 -7.36
CA LYS A 80 -4.84 5.09 -6.84
C LYS A 80 -6.20 5.17 -7.53
N GLY A 81 -7.25 5.25 -6.71
CA GLY A 81 -8.64 5.35 -7.14
C GLY A 81 -9.33 4.00 -7.35
N GLU A 82 -8.62 2.88 -7.34
CA GLU A 82 -9.24 1.55 -7.41
C GLU A 82 -9.83 1.15 -6.06
N SER A 83 -10.88 0.33 -6.12
CA SER A 83 -11.52 -0.29 -4.96
C SER A 83 -11.42 -1.81 -5.06
N TYR A 84 -11.44 -2.48 -3.91
CA TYR A 84 -11.53 -3.92 -3.80
C TYR A 84 -12.49 -4.32 -2.67
N LEU A 85 -13.46 -5.17 -3.01
CA LEU A 85 -14.35 -5.84 -2.05
C LEU A 85 -13.67 -7.11 -1.56
N ASP A 86 -13.37 -7.19 -0.27
CA ASP A 86 -12.75 -8.35 0.34
C ASP A 86 -13.74 -9.47 0.64
N ASP A 87 -13.20 -10.63 1.03
CA ASP A 87 -13.99 -11.83 1.32
C ASP A 87 -14.83 -11.69 2.62
N PHE A 88 -14.63 -10.59 3.37
CA PHE A 88 -15.36 -10.26 4.61
C PHE A 88 -16.44 -9.19 4.38
N GLY A 89 -16.59 -8.70 3.15
CA GLY A 89 -17.59 -7.69 2.79
C GLY A 89 -17.14 -6.24 2.98
N ASN A 90 -15.85 -5.99 3.22
CA ASN A 90 -15.30 -4.64 3.30
C ASN A 90 -14.88 -4.15 1.91
N GLU A 91 -15.35 -2.98 1.52
CA GLU A 91 -14.85 -2.30 0.32
C GLU A 91 -13.71 -1.35 0.71
N PHE A 92 -12.48 -1.69 0.33
CA PHE A 92 -11.32 -0.83 0.51
C PHE A 92 -11.04 -0.03 -0.76
N LYS A 93 -11.02 1.30 -0.62
CA LYS A 93 -10.63 2.21 -1.69
C LYS A 93 -9.21 2.69 -1.50
N CYS A 94 -8.38 2.55 -2.53
CA CYS A 94 -7.02 3.09 -2.55
C CYS A 94 -7.06 4.60 -2.77
N ILE A 95 -6.77 5.39 -1.74
CA ILE A 95 -6.75 6.86 -1.83
C ILE A 95 -5.39 7.41 -2.25
N SER A 96 -4.33 6.65 -1.99
CA SER A 96 -2.95 6.99 -2.36
C SER A 96 -2.14 5.71 -2.55
N HIS A 97 -1.28 5.70 -3.54
CA HIS A 97 -0.26 4.68 -3.73
C HIS A 97 1.00 5.38 -4.23
N THR A 98 1.97 5.61 -3.35
CA THR A 98 3.16 6.43 -3.64
C THR A 98 4.44 5.62 -3.59
N ILE A 99 5.36 5.94 -4.50
CA ILE A 99 6.72 5.41 -4.53
C ILE A 99 7.67 6.59 -4.28
N GLU A 100 8.49 6.47 -3.23
CA GLU A 100 9.61 7.37 -2.97
C GLU A 100 10.91 6.73 -3.49
N TYR A 101 11.72 7.52 -4.20
CA TYR A 101 12.89 7.04 -4.96
C TYR A 101 14.03 8.06 -5.02
#